data_AF-A0A9W4KXJ4-F1
#
_entry.id   AF-A0A9W4KXJ4-F1
#
_cell.length_a   1.000
_cell.length_b   1.000
_cell.length_c   1.000
_cell.angle_alpha   90.00
_cell.angle_beta   90.00
_cell.angle_gamma   90.00
#
_symmetry.space_group_name_H-M   'P 1'
#
loop_
_entity.id
_entity.type
_entity.pdbx_description
1 polymer ?
#
loop_
_entity_poly.entity_id
_entity_poly.type
_entity_poly.pdbx_seq_one_letter_code
_entity_poly.pdbx_strand_id
1 'polypeptide(L)' 'MWVITVHSKNNIKIYEFDSEKEAKDAFRRMQGCKILTEVIYFNDFDLVKS' A
#
# COMPACT_ATOMS: atom_id res chain seq x y z
N MET A 1 3.25 -5.42 -3.42
CA MET A 1 3.21 -3.94 -3.55
C MET A 1 2.73 -3.38 -2.23
N TRP A 2 3.20 -2.20 -1.83
CA TRP A 2 2.79 -1.56 -0.58
C TRP A 2 2.16 -0.21 -0.87
N VAL A 3 1.08 0.12 -0.17
CA VAL A 3 0.33 1.35 -0.40
C VAL A 3 0.16 2.10 0.92
N ILE A 4 0.41 3.41 0.90
CA ILE A 4 0.07 4.31 2.00
C ILE A 4 -1.07 5.21 1.56
N THR A 5 -2.19 5.10 2.24
CA THR A 5 -3.33 6.01 2.07
C THR A 5 -3.30 7.05 3.18
N VAL A 6 -3.27 8.33 2.82
CA VAL A 6 -3.31 9.46 3.75
C VAL A 6 -4.65 10.17 3.61
N HIS A 7 -5.43 10.18 4.67
CA HIS A 7 -6.71 10.87 4.77
C HIS A 7 -6.50 12.28 5.34
N SER A 8 -7.12 13.24 4.68
CA SER A 8 -7.33 14.60 5.18
C SER A 8 -8.80 14.95 5.03
N LYS A 9 -9.28 15.98 5.74
CA LYS A 9 -10.72 16.32 5.83
C LYS A 9 -11.46 16.28 4.49
N ASN A 10 -10.83 16.73 3.40
CA ASN A 10 -11.45 16.81 2.07
C ASN A 10 -10.61 16.13 0.96
N ASN A 11 -9.58 15.37 1.28
CA ASN A 11 -8.71 14.78 0.27
C ASN A 11 -8.10 13.44 0.72
N ILE A 12 -7.95 12.53 -0.21
CA ILE A 12 -7.29 11.24 -0.05
C ILE A 12 -6.08 11.23 -0.99
N LYS A 13 -4.90 10.97 -0.44
CA LYS A 13 -3.68 10.76 -1.22
C LYS A 13 -3.22 9.32 -1.06
N ILE A 14 -2.82 8.72 -2.16
CA ILE A 14 -2.35 7.33 -2.21
C ILE A 14 -0.91 7.35 -2.73
N TYR A 15 -0.03 6.62 -2.04
CA TYR A 15 1.38 6.47 -2.40
C TYR A 15 1.70 4.98 -2.55
N GLU A 16 2.31 4.61 -3.65
CA GLU A 16 2.67 3.23 -3.98
C GLU A 16 4.18 3.02 -3.80
N PHE A 17 4.55 1.83 -3.33
CA PHE A 17 5.92 1.42 -3.06
C PHE A 17 6.12 -0.04 -3.46
N ASP A 18 7.31 -0.35 -3.95
CA ASP A 18 7.65 -1.71 -4.39
C ASP A 18 8.02 -2.61 -3.19
N SER A 19 8.64 -2.04 -2.16
CA SER A 19 9.13 -2.78 -1.00
C SER A 19 8.48 -2.36 0.32
N GLU A 20 8.39 -3.31 1.25
CA GLU A 20 7.90 -3.06 2.61
C GLU A 20 8.76 -2.02 3.34
N LYS A 21 10.08 -2.11 3.14
CA LYS A 21 11.05 -1.24 3.81
C LYS A 21 10.84 0.23 3.42
N GLU A 22 10.76 0.52 2.12
CA GLU A 22 10.52 1.88 1.63
C GLU A 22 9.19 2.43 2.12
N ALA A 23 8.14 1.62 2.09
CA ALA A 23 6.83 2.01 2.59
C ALA A 23 6.87 2.32 4.09
N LYS A 24 7.51 1.48 4.92
CA LYS A 24 7.64 1.73 6.37
C LYS A 24 8.48 2.97 6.69
N ASP A 25 9.58 3.19 5.96
CA ASP A 25 10.43 4.36 6.14
C ASP A 25 9.69 5.65 5.73
N ALA A 26 8.92 5.62 4.65
CA ALA A 26 8.04 6.72 4.25
C ALA A 26 6.92 6.96 5.27
N PHE A 27 6.24 5.90 5.73
CA PHE A 27 5.15 5.98 6.69
C PHE A 27 5.58 6.68 7.98
N ARG A 28 6.75 6.34 8.53
CA ARG A 28 7.30 6.98 9.74
C ARG A 28 7.52 8.48 9.60
N ARG A 29 7.86 8.96 8.40
CA ARG A 29 8.12 10.38 8.11
C ARG A 29 6.86 11.18 7.77
N MET A 30 5.83 10.52 7.26
CA MET A 30 4.56 11.18 6.90
C MET A 30 3.78 11.60 8.16
N GLN A 31 3.05 12.70 8.08
CA GLN A 31 2.16 13.18 9.15
C GLN A 31 0.68 13.05 8.75
N GLY A 32 -0.22 13.13 9.74
CA GLY A 32 -1.67 13.02 9.54
C GLY A 32 -2.23 11.60 9.73
N CYS A 33 -3.52 11.45 9.40
CA CYS A 33 -4.24 10.17 9.46
C CYS A 33 -3.86 9.32 8.26
N LYS A 34 -3.14 8.23 8.48
CA LYS A 34 -2.58 7.41 7.42
C LYS A 34 -2.68 5.92 7.74
N ILE A 35 -2.82 5.12 6.69
CA ILE A 35 -2.96 3.66 6.75
C ILE A 35 -1.91 3.07 5.80
N LEU A 36 -1.18 2.06 6.26
CA LEU A 36 -0.26 1.27 5.45
C LEU A 36 -0.92 -0.07 5.14
N THR A 37 -0.94 -0.45 3.87
CA THR A 37 -1.57 -1.68 3.39
C THR A 37 -0.61 -2.43 2.48
N GLU A 38 -0.50 -3.74 2.70
CA GLU A 38 0.15 -4.64 1.75
C GLU A 38 -0.86 -5.09 0.70
N VAL A 39 -0.50 -4.95 -0.57
CA VAL A 39 -1.28 -5.42 -1.71
C VAL A 39 -0.62 -6.68 -2.25
N ILE A 40 -1.33 -7.79 -2.05
CA ILE A 40 -0.96 -9.12 -2.52
C ILE A 40 -1.81 -9.42 -3.75
N TYR A 41 -1.17 -9.53 -4.91
CA TYR A 41 -1.83 -9.98 -6.14
C TYR A 41 -1.87 -11.51 -6.13
N PHE A 42 -3.06 -12.06 -5.91
CA PHE A 42 -3.31 -13.47 -6.16
C PHE A 42 -3.59 -13.63 -7.66
N ASN A 43 -2.62 -14.16 -8.39
CA ASN A 43 -2.78 -14.45 -9.81
C ASN A 43 -3.24 -15.91 -9.97
N ASP A 44 -4.50 -16.11 -10.33
CA ASP A 44 -5.17 -17.41 -10.58
C ASP A 44 -4.63 -18.19 -11.81
N PHE A 45 -3.42 -17.93 -12.30
CA PHE A 45 -2.90 -18.63 -13.48
C PHE A 45 -2.66 -20.13 -13.24
N ASP A 46 -2.60 -20.56 -11.98
CA ASP A 46 -2.41 -21.97 -11.60
C ASP A 46 -3.72 -22.74 -11.36
N LEU A 47 -4.90 -22.09 -11.37
CA LEU A 47 -6.19 -22.77 -11.16
C LEU A 47 -6.82 -23.31 -12.46
N VAL A 48 -6.13 -23.22 -13.61
CA VAL A 48 -6.57 -23.81 -14.89
C VAL A 48 -5.90 -25.17 -15.16
N LYS A 49 -5.32 -25.82 -14.14
CA LYS A 49 -4.90 -27.23 -14.24
C LYS A 49 -5.18 -28.02 -12.95
N SER A 50 -6.38 -28.59 -12.87
CA SER A 50 -6.56 -30.02 -12.57
C SER A 50 -7.97 -30.48 -12.88
#